data_AF-A0A318RUR2-F1
#
_entry.id   AF-A0A318RUR2-F1
#
_cell.length_a   1.000
_cell.length_b   1.000
_cell.length_c   1.000
_cell.angle_alpha   90.00
_cell.angle_beta   90.00
_cell.angle_gamma   90.00
#
_symmetry.space_group_name_H-M   'P 1'
#
loop_
_entity.id
_entity.type
_entity.pdbx_description
1 polymer ?
#
loop_
_entity_poly.entity_id
_entity_poly.type
_entity_poly.pdbx_seq_one_letter_code
_entity_poly.pdbx_strand_id
1 'polypeptide(L)'
;MSRSHRAASVLSVLALCAGLAGCATDGNDQLASGSSSAYAVSPSSSSPPVATFSYTPGPVVASVDGAEVALRPFGFSRGADIANVSIVQAGDGCNGEAFGDSPGSVVVVEPGGCPIDSKYANSVKAGASGLLVAEVAPLDEQAGQWSSPPLTMTGIPVLFSTSPDSAELLKKGGAVSIQFAASVGESEN
;
A
#
# COMPACT_ATOMS: atom_id res chain seq x y z
N MET A 1 22.69 -55.34 19.47
CA MET A 1 22.19 -54.65 20.68
C MET A 1 22.09 -53.16 20.36
N SER A 2 21.07 -52.38 20.70
CA SER A 2 19.75 -52.66 21.30
C SER A 2 18.81 -51.47 21.04
N ARG A 3 17.52 -51.74 20.76
CA ARG A 3 16.27 -50.92 20.96
C ARG A 3 16.34 -49.38 20.76
N SER A 4 15.61 -48.76 19.83
CA SER A 4 14.13 -48.66 19.67
C SER A 4 13.43 -47.76 20.70
N HIS A 5 12.69 -46.75 20.21
CA HIS A 5 11.42 -46.09 20.65
C HIS A 5 11.12 -45.05 19.52
N ARG A 6 10.02 -45.03 18.74
CA ARG A 6 8.58 -44.81 19.03
C ARG A 6 8.32 -43.57 19.92
N ALA A 7 7.33 -42.69 19.69
CA ALA A 7 6.44 -42.33 18.57
C ALA A 7 5.74 -40.97 18.99
N ALA A 8 4.72 -40.35 18.37
CA ALA A 8 3.85 -40.59 17.20
C ALA A 8 3.16 -39.24 16.81
N SER A 9 2.61 -39.12 15.59
CA SER A 9 1.42 -38.29 15.26
C SER A 9 1.54 -36.74 15.37
N VAL A 10 0.69 -35.89 14.79
CA VAL A 10 -0.31 -35.89 13.67
C VAL A 10 -0.58 -34.40 13.43
N LEU A 11 -0.83 -33.95 12.19
CA LEU A 11 -1.83 -32.89 11.99
C LEU A 11 -2.49 -33.00 10.61
N SER A 12 -3.81 -32.81 10.60
CA SER A 12 -4.68 -33.24 9.51
C SER A 12 -4.76 -32.22 8.37
N VAL A 13 -4.78 -32.73 7.13
CA VAL A 13 -5.32 -31.99 5.99
C VAL A 13 -6.85 -32.01 6.10
N LEU A 14 -7.47 -30.84 6.15
CA LEU A 14 -8.92 -30.67 6.02
C LEU A 14 -9.22 -29.38 5.26
N ALA A 15 -9.16 -29.47 3.94
CA ALA A 15 -9.77 -28.50 3.05
C ALA A 15 -11.23 -28.92 2.82
N LEU A 16 -12.18 -28.01 3.06
CA LEU A 16 -13.54 -28.17 2.56
C LEU A 16 -14.18 -26.79 2.35
N CYS A 17 -14.14 -26.30 1.10
CA CYS A 17 -14.95 -25.16 0.67
C CYS A 17 -16.29 -25.69 0.15
N ALA A 18 -17.41 -25.26 0.75
CA ALA A 18 -18.74 -25.39 0.18
C ALA A 18 -19.67 -24.33 0.81
N GLY A 19 -20.09 -23.34 0.03
CA GLY A 19 -20.86 -22.19 0.54
C GLY A 19 -21.43 -21.28 -0.53
N LEU A 20 -21.88 -21.84 -1.66
CA LEU A 20 -22.61 -21.08 -2.69
C LEU A 20 -24.12 -21.15 -2.42
N ALA A 21 -24.72 -20.05 -1.97
CA ALA A 21 -26.16 -19.83 -2.01
C ALA A 21 -26.50 -18.32 -1.93
N GLY A 22 -26.74 -17.70 -3.09
CA GLY A 22 -27.20 -16.32 -3.22
C GLY A 22 -27.69 -16.07 -4.66
N CYS A 23 -28.97 -15.77 -4.83
CA CYS A 23 -29.63 -15.67 -6.14
C CYS A 23 -29.56 -14.24 -6.71
N ALA A 24 -29.69 -14.10 -8.04
CA ALA A 24 -29.74 -12.84 -8.78
C ALA A 24 -31.05 -12.04 -8.50
N THR A 25 -31.24 -10.76 -8.87
CA THR A 25 -30.96 -10.05 -10.14
C THR A 25 -30.98 -8.50 -9.99
N ASP A 26 -30.29 -7.81 -10.93
CA ASP A 26 -30.51 -6.44 -11.48
C ASP A 26 -30.77 -5.20 -10.60
N GLY A 27 -29.96 -4.15 -10.82
CA GLY A 27 -30.17 -2.77 -10.34
C GLY A 27 -29.00 -1.84 -10.70
N ASN A 28 -29.27 -0.68 -11.33
CA ASN A 28 -28.26 0.20 -11.95
C ASN A 28 -27.61 1.22 -10.99
N ASP A 29 -26.46 1.79 -11.42
CA ASP A 29 -25.82 3.04 -10.98
C ASP A 29 -25.42 3.26 -9.49
N GLN A 30 -24.11 3.17 -9.21
CA GLN A 30 -23.30 4.38 -8.90
C GLN A 30 -21.80 4.09 -8.82
N LEU A 31 -20.97 5.03 -9.33
CA LEU A 31 -19.57 5.12 -8.91
C LEU A 31 -19.51 5.57 -7.45
N ALA A 32 -18.79 4.84 -6.60
CA ALA A 32 -18.40 5.30 -5.28
C ALA A 32 -16.95 4.89 -4.98
N SER A 33 -16.18 5.84 -4.45
CA SER A 33 -14.74 5.71 -4.17
C SER A 33 -14.43 4.50 -3.28
N GLY A 34 -13.37 3.76 -3.63
CA GLY A 34 -12.97 2.56 -2.90
C GLY A 34 -12.57 2.84 -1.45
N SER A 35 -13.44 2.45 -0.53
CA SER A 35 -13.18 2.38 0.92
C SER A 35 -12.88 0.94 1.31
N SER A 36 -11.62 0.64 1.62
CA SER A 36 -11.21 -0.66 2.14
C SER A 36 -11.63 -0.79 3.61
N SER A 37 -12.43 -1.81 3.96
CA SER A 37 -12.79 -2.13 5.35
C SER A 37 -12.55 -3.60 5.62
N ALA A 38 -11.86 -3.91 6.73
CA ALA A 38 -11.56 -5.27 7.16
C ALA A 38 -12.38 -5.63 8.40
N TYR A 39 -12.95 -6.85 8.42
CA TYR A 39 -13.76 -7.35 9.52
C TYR A 39 -13.28 -8.73 9.98
N ALA A 40 -13.29 -8.97 11.29
CA ALA A 40 -13.07 -10.29 11.89
C ALA A 40 -14.24 -10.61 12.82
N VAL A 41 -14.80 -11.81 12.71
CA VAL A 41 -15.93 -12.27 13.55
C VAL A 41 -15.52 -13.42 14.45
N SER A 42 -15.91 -13.33 15.72
CA SER A 42 -15.87 -14.45 16.69
C SER A 42 -16.93 -14.23 17.77
N PRO A 43 -17.64 -15.28 18.24
CA PRO A 43 -18.83 -15.10 19.06
C PRO A 43 -18.54 -15.08 20.58
N SER A 44 -19.19 -14.12 21.25
CA SER A 44 -19.60 -14.09 22.68
C SER A 44 -18.79 -13.21 23.64
N SER A 45 -19.57 -12.35 24.33
CA SER A 45 -19.31 -11.70 25.62
C SER A 45 -18.32 -10.53 25.63
N SER A 46 -18.88 -9.31 25.52
CA SER A 46 -18.21 -8.01 25.62
C SER A 46 -16.94 -7.93 24.78
N SER A 47 -17.10 -7.88 23.44
CA SER A 47 -16.05 -7.32 22.60
C SER A 47 -15.70 -5.92 23.11
N PRO A 48 -14.42 -5.56 23.25
CA PRO A 48 -14.04 -4.16 23.38
C PRO A 48 -14.56 -3.39 22.13
N PRO A 49 -14.84 -2.09 22.25
CA PRO A 49 -15.26 -1.28 21.11
C PRO A 49 -14.24 -1.44 19.97
N VAL A 50 -14.74 -1.74 18.77
CA VAL A 50 -13.88 -1.94 17.61
C VAL A 50 -13.58 -0.56 17.02
N ALA A 51 -12.45 0.01 17.42
CA ALA A 51 -11.94 1.26 16.88
C ALA A 51 -11.85 1.15 15.34
N THR A 52 -12.60 1.99 14.65
CA THR A 52 -12.63 2.04 13.18
C THR A 52 -11.86 3.27 12.72
N PHE A 53 -10.84 3.04 11.89
CA PHE A 53 -10.00 4.11 11.35
C PHE A 53 -10.40 4.42 9.90
N SER A 54 -10.61 5.70 9.61
CA SER A 54 -10.95 6.21 8.29
C SER A 54 -9.82 7.09 7.75
N TYR A 55 -9.43 6.89 6.49
CA TYR A 55 -8.38 7.67 5.83
C TYR A 55 -9.00 8.58 4.76
N THR A 56 -8.68 9.88 4.83
CA THR A 56 -9.15 10.89 3.88
C THR A 56 -7.96 11.60 3.24
N PRO A 57 -7.61 11.29 1.97
CA PRO A 57 -6.65 12.07 1.20
C PRO A 57 -7.31 13.33 0.61
N GLY A 58 -6.57 14.44 0.60
CA GLY A 58 -6.89 15.62 -0.20
C GLY A 58 -6.46 15.46 -1.68
N PRO A 59 -6.74 16.46 -2.52
CA PRO A 59 -6.25 16.48 -3.90
C PRO A 59 -4.72 16.52 -3.92
N VAL A 60 -4.12 15.82 -4.90
CA VAL A 60 -2.66 15.83 -5.12
C VAL A 60 -2.33 16.78 -6.26
N VAL A 61 -1.36 17.67 -6.01
CA VAL A 61 -0.66 18.44 -7.05
C VAL A 61 0.76 17.89 -7.12
N ALA A 62 1.19 17.40 -8.28
CA ALA A 62 2.53 16.86 -8.44
C ALA A 62 3.12 17.11 -9.83
N SER A 63 4.44 17.25 -9.90
CA SER A 63 5.18 17.45 -11.15
C SER A 63 6.59 16.87 -11.08
N VAL A 64 7.12 16.45 -12.24
CA VAL A 64 8.53 16.09 -12.45
C VAL A 64 9.13 17.10 -13.43
N ASP A 65 10.18 17.82 -13.01
CA ASP A 65 10.81 18.90 -13.80
C ASP A 65 9.82 19.93 -14.38
N GLY A 66 8.70 20.15 -13.68
CA GLY A 66 7.61 21.05 -14.09
C GLY A 66 6.54 20.44 -15.01
N ALA A 67 6.71 19.20 -15.49
CA ALA A 67 5.67 18.45 -16.18
C ALA A 67 4.72 17.81 -15.15
N GLU A 68 3.41 17.96 -15.33
CA GLU A 68 2.39 17.40 -14.41
C GLU A 68 2.45 15.87 -14.38
N VAL A 69 2.32 15.28 -13.19
CA VAL A 69 2.15 13.83 -13.01
C VAL A 69 0.92 13.53 -12.16
N ALA A 70 0.06 12.65 -12.68
CA ALA A 70 -1.15 12.22 -12.01
C ALA A 70 -0.81 11.14 -10.97
N LEU A 71 -0.93 11.49 -9.68
CA LEU A 71 -0.62 10.62 -8.55
C LEU A 71 -1.84 10.42 -7.64
N ARG A 72 -1.97 9.24 -7.03
CA ARG A 72 -2.93 8.94 -5.96
C ARG A 72 -2.20 8.50 -4.68
N PRO A 73 -2.54 9.03 -3.49
CA PRO A 73 -1.98 8.57 -2.24
C PRO A 73 -2.43 7.15 -1.91
N PHE A 74 -1.55 6.35 -1.33
CA PHE A 74 -1.93 5.07 -0.75
C PHE A 74 -2.83 5.24 0.48
N GLY A 75 -3.57 4.20 0.86
CA GLY A 75 -4.28 4.19 2.14
C GLY A 75 -3.33 4.50 3.30
N PHE A 76 -3.73 5.40 4.20
CA PHE A 76 -2.91 5.85 5.34
C PHE A 76 -1.58 6.54 4.96
N SER A 77 -1.38 6.92 3.70
CA SER A 77 -0.24 7.74 3.28
C SER A 77 -0.29 9.13 3.94
N ARG A 78 0.76 9.53 4.67
CA ARG A 78 0.85 10.91 5.20
C ARG A 78 0.83 11.94 4.09
N GLY A 79 0.32 13.14 4.40
CA GLY A 79 0.45 14.29 3.51
C GLY A 79 1.90 14.65 3.20
N ALA A 80 2.09 15.32 2.07
CA ALA A 80 3.38 15.77 1.54
C ALA A 80 3.37 17.29 1.28
N ASP A 81 4.52 17.89 1.53
CA ASP A 81 4.90 19.22 1.03
C ASP A 81 6.37 19.10 0.58
N ILE A 82 6.54 18.49 -0.59
CA ILE A 82 7.84 18.16 -1.21
C ILE A 82 8.03 19.10 -2.40
N ALA A 83 9.14 19.83 -2.42
CA ALA A 83 9.46 20.76 -3.50
C ALA A 83 10.84 20.46 -4.09
N ASN A 84 10.88 20.18 -5.39
CA ASN A 84 12.09 20.03 -6.20
C ASN A 84 13.14 19.06 -5.61
N VAL A 85 12.69 17.87 -5.21
CA VAL A 85 13.53 16.81 -4.63
C VAL A 85 13.93 15.79 -5.70
N SER A 86 15.19 15.35 -5.69
CA SER A 86 15.70 14.35 -6.64
C SER A 86 14.98 13.00 -6.56
N ILE A 87 14.68 12.42 -7.72
CA ILE A 87 14.21 11.04 -7.85
C ILE A 87 15.41 10.07 -7.84
N VAL A 88 15.29 8.97 -7.08
CA VAL A 88 16.15 7.78 -7.17
C VAL A 88 15.33 6.60 -7.69
N GLN A 89 15.83 5.90 -8.71
CA GLN A 89 15.20 4.68 -9.24
C GLN A 89 15.70 3.46 -8.45
N ALA A 90 14.80 2.69 -7.83
CA ALA A 90 15.15 1.52 -7.02
C ALA A 90 14.61 0.19 -7.58
N GLY A 91 14.32 0.12 -8.88
CA GLY A 91 13.84 -1.10 -9.56
C GLY A 91 12.53 -1.60 -8.96
N ASP A 92 12.42 -2.89 -8.68
CA ASP A 92 11.26 -3.47 -7.98
C ASP A 92 11.15 -3.08 -6.49
N GLY A 93 12.16 -2.40 -5.92
CA GLY A 93 12.17 -2.00 -4.52
C GLY A 93 12.23 -3.15 -3.50
N CYS A 94 12.50 -4.38 -3.95
CA CYS A 94 12.48 -5.56 -3.09
C CYS A 94 13.84 -5.85 -2.44
N ASN A 95 14.94 -5.58 -3.16
CA ASN A 95 16.27 -5.55 -2.55
C ASN A 95 16.58 -4.15 -2.00
N GLY A 96 16.87 -4.05 -0.71
CA GLY A 96 17.28 -2.80 -0.06
C GLY A 96 18.56 -2.16 -0.64
N GLU A 97 19.43 -2.94 -1.28
CA GLU A 97 20.62 -2.41 -1.96
C GLU A 97 20.29 -1.53 -3.18
N ALA A 98 19.15 -1.76 -3.83
CA ALA A 98 18.72 -1.00 -5.01
C ALA A 98 18.38 0.48 -4.69
N PHE A 99 18.22 0.81 -3.41
CA PHE A 99 17.91 2.17 -2.94
C PHE A 99 19.18 3.01 -2.70
N GLY A 100 20.35 2.37 -2.58
CA GLY A 100 21.58 3.02 -2.14
C GLY A 100 21.41 3.81 -0.83
N ASP A 101 22.21 4.86 -0.68
CA ASP A 101 21.91 5.95 0.24
C ASP A 101 21.01 6.96 -0.49
N SER A 102 19.74 7.09 -0.07
CA SER A 102 18.75 8.02 -0.62
C SER A 102 18.32 9.13 0.35
N PRO A 103 19.22 9.75 1.15
CA PRO A 103 18.84 10.71 2.19
C PRO A 103 18.18 11.95 1.58
N GLY A 104 16.90 12.16 1.90
CA GLY A 104 16.14 13.30 1.42
C GLY A 104 15.55 13.15 0.01
N SER A 105 15.90 12.10 -0.76
CA SER A 105 15.37 11.85 -2.10
C SER A 105 13.97 11.26 -2.08
N VAL A 106 13.22 11.37 -3.19
CA VAL A 106 12.02 10.56 -3.42
C VAL A 106 12.42 9.32 -4.21
N VAL A 107 12.02 8.14 -3.75
CA VAL A 107 12.33 6.89 -4.45
C VAL A 107 11.17 6.50 -5.37
N VAL A 108 11.49 6.13 -6.60
CA VAL A 108 10.56 5.53 -7.56
C VAL A 108 10.86 4.03 -7.67
N VAL A 109 9.81 3.21 -7.59
CA VAL A 109 9.85 1.75 -7.77
C VAL A 109 8.83 1.29 -8.81
N GLU A 110 9.08 0.13 -9.39
CA GLU A 110 8.16 -0.56 -10.28
C GLU A 110 7.12 -1.40 -9.48
N PRO A 111 5.92 -1.65 -10.04
CA PRO A 111 4.94 -2.55 -9.44
C PRO A 111 5.42 -4.02 -9.43
N GLY A 112 4.84 -4.84 -8.55
CA GLY A 112 5.16 -6.27 -8.43
C GLY A 112 6.42 -6.59 -7.63
N GLY A 113 6.93 -7.83 -7.76
CA GLY A 113 8.13 -8.33 -7.06
C GLY A 113 7.90 -8.73 -5.60
N CYS A 114 7.39 -7.80 -4.78
CA CYS A 114 7.15 -7.97 -3.34
C CYS A 114 6.05 -7.00 -2.85
N PRO A 115 5.49 -7.21 -1.64
CA PRO A 115 4.48 -6.32 -1.07
C PRO A 115 4.94 -4.88 -0.89
N ILE A 116 3.99 -3.95 -0.88
CA ILE A 116 4.24 -2.52 -0.63
C ILE A 116 4.94 -2.27 0.71
N ASP A 117 4.64 -3.10 1.72
CA ASP A 117 5.22 -3.06 3.06
C ASP A 117 6.76 -3.17 3.00
N SER A 118 7.27 -4.05 2.13
CA SER A 118 8.71 -4.23 1.91
C SER A 118 9.34 -3.04 1.17
N LYS A 119 8.70 -2.57 0.10
CA LYS A 119 9.13 -1.39 -0.68
C LYS A 119 9.21 -0.14 0.23
N TYR A 120 8.20 0.05 1.08
CA TYR A 120 8.13 1.12 2.07
C TYR A 120 9.22 0.99 3.15
N ALA A 121 9.39 -0.20 3.75
CA ALA A 121 10.41 -0.42 4.76
C ALA A 121 11.83 -0.17 4.22
N ASN A 122 12.13 -0.61 2.99
CA ASN A 122 13.39 -0.33 2.31
C ASN A 122 13.57 1.17 2.04
N SER A 123 12.53 1.87 1.56
CA SER A 123 12.56 3.33 1.33
C SER A 123 12.89 4.12 2.59
N VAL A 124 12.21 3.80 3.70
CA VAL A 124 12.45 4.43 5.00
C VAL A 124 13.87 4.14 5.51
N LYS A 125 14.34 2.89 5.38
CA LYS A 125 15.70 2.50 5.75
C LYS A 125 16.77 3.24 4.95
N ALA A 126 16.52 3.54 3.68
CA ALA A 126 17.41 4.32 2.81
C ALA A 126 17.37 5.84 3.04
N GLY A 127 16.53 6.33 3.96
CA GLY A 127 16.41 7.76 4.27
C GLY A 127 15.59 8.58 3.28
N ALA A 128 14.78 7.91 2.44
CA ALA A 128 13.92 8.58 1.47
C ALA A 128 12.92 9.53 2.15
N SER A 129 12.56 10.63 1.47
CA SER A 129 11.49 11.56 1.86
C SER A 129 10.14 11.23 1.22
N GLY A 130 10.06 10.23 0.35
CA GLY A 130 8.82 9.72 -0.23
C GLY A 130 9.05 8.46 -1.05
N LEU A 131 7.98 7.69 -1.24
CA LEU A 131 7.93 6.50 -2.11
C LEU A 131 6.85 6.69 -3.18
N LEU A 132 7.25 6.50 -4.43
CA LEU A 132 6.37 6.51 -5.60
C LEU A 132 6.42 5.16 -6.30
N VAL A 133 5.25 4.59 -6.59
CA VAL A 133 5.13 3.39 -7.43
C VAL A 133 4.73 3.83 -8.84
N ALA A 134 5.62 3.60 -9.81
CA ALA A 134 5.41 3.90 -11.22
C ALA A 134 4.56 2.80 -11.90
N GLU A 135 3.32 2.69 -11.43
CA GLU A 135 2.33 1.69 -11.84
C GLU A 135 1.47 2.15 -13.03
N VAL A 136 1.14 1.19 -13.90
CA VAL A 136 0.36 1.38 -15.15
C VAL A 136 -0.59 0.20 -15.36
N ALA A 137 -1.51 0.01 -14.43
CA ALA A 137 -2.60 -0.97 -14.53
C ALA A 137 -3.75 -0.53 -13.62
N PRO A 138 -4.99 -1.02 -13.80
CA PRO A 138 -5.89 -1.09 -12.68
C PRO A 138 -5.21 -1.94 -11.60
N LEU A 139 -5.01 -1.35 -10.42
CA LEU A 139 -4.64 -2.06 -9.21
C LEU A 139 -5.48 -3.35 -9.14
N ASP A 140 -4.84 -4.52 -9.14
CA ASP A 140 -5.56 -5.72 -8.69
C ASP A 140 -5.99 -5.52 -7.23
N GLU A 141 -6.99 -6.24 -6.71
CA GLU A 141 -7.54 -5.90 -5.38
C GLU A 141 -6.50 -5.96 -4.24
N GLN A 142 -5.30 -6.50 -4.47
CA GLN A 142 -4.22 -6.61 -3.49
C GLN A 142 -3.13 -5.52 -3.68
N ALA A 143 -2.80 -5.14 -4.91
CA ALA A 143 -2.12 -3.87 -5.17
C ALA A 143 -3.02 -2.72 -4.68
N GLY A 144 -2.49 -1.79 -3.89
CA GLY A 144 -3.34 -0.80 -3.22
C GLY A 144 -3.61 -1.08 -1.74
N GLN A 145 -3.28 -2.28 -1.23
CA GLN A 145 -3.48 -2.63 0.19
C GLN A 145 -2.17 -2.93 0.92
N TRP A 146 -2.09 -2.56 2.19
CA TRP A 146 -1.03 -2.99 3.11
C TRP A 146 -1.25 -4.46 3.48
N SER A 147 -0.17 -5.24 3.58
CA SER A 147 -0.24 -6.61 4.11
C SER A 147 -0.70 -6.65 5.58
N SER A 148 -0.51 -5.54 6.29
CA SER A 148 -1.12 -5.28 7.60
C SER A 148 -1.51 -3.80 7.67
N PRO A 149 -2.82 -3.45 7.63
CA PRO A 149 -3.27 -2.06 7.65
C PRO A 149 -2.70 -1.28 8.85
N PRO A 150 -2.00 -0.16 8.62
CA PRO A 150 -1.44 0.63 9.71
C PRO A 150 -2.56 1.39 10.40
N LEU A 151 -2.52 1.43 11.74
CA LEU A 151 -3.46 2.20 12.56
C LEU A 151 -3.14 3.72 12.56
N THR A 152 -1.99 4.09 12.02
CA THR A 152 -1.47 5.46 11.93
C THR A 152 -1.02 5.78 10.51
N MET A 153 -0.79 7.06 10.22
CA MET A 153 -0.22 7.45 8.94
C MET A 153 1.23 6.95 8.78
N THR A 154 1.65 6.76 7.52
CA THR A 154 3.04 6.41 7.19
C THR A 154 4.04 7.50 7.62
N GLY A 155 5.29 7.11 7.86
CA GLY A 155 6.37 8.05 8.20
C GLY A 155 6.82 8.91 7.01
N ILE A 156 6.71 8.39 5.78
CA ILE A 156 6.96 9.08 4.50
C ILE A 156 5.73 8.95 3.59
N PRO A 157 5.42 9.93 2.73
CA PRO A 157 4.33 9.82 1.77
C PRO A 157 4.57 8.66 0.78
N VAL A 158 3.51 7.89 0.53
CA VAL A 158 3.46 6.79 -0.44
C VAL A 158 2.38 7.09 -1.47
N LEU A 159 2.73 7.13 -2.76
CA LEU A 159 1.79 7.40 -3.86
C LEU A 159 2.04 6.50 -5.08
N PHE A 160 1.06 6.46 -5.97
CA PHE A 160 1.00 5.63 -7.18
C PHE A 160 0.72 6.53 -8.38
N SER A 161 1.41 6.34 -9.50
CA SER A 161 0.97 6.95 -10.77
C SER A 161 -0.37 6.38 -11.21
N THR A 162 -1.25 7.24 -11.73
CA THR A 162 -2.58 6.84 -12.23
C THR A 162 -2.70 6.89 -13.75
N SER A 163 -1.61 7.15 -14.47
CA SER A 163 -1.56 7.11 -15.94
C SER A 163 -0.20 6.59 -16.46
N PRO A 164 -0.18 5.99 -17.68
CA PRO A 164 1.06 5.56 -18.34
C PRO A 164 2.11 6.68 -18.42
N ASP A 165 1.70 7.83 -18.95
CA ASP A 165 2.55 9.01 -19.16
C ASP A 165 3.20 9.49 -17.85
N SER A 166 2.45 9.45 -16.74
CA SER A 166 2.97 9.81 -15.42
C SER A 166 4.00 8.80 -14.92
N ALA A 167 3.77 7.50 -15.13
CA ALA A 167 4.73 6.46 -14.77
C ALA A 167 6.01 6.56 -15.62
N GLU A 168 5.92 6.90 -16.91
CA GLU A 168 7.08 7.13 -17.77
C GLU A 168 7.88 8.35 -17.31
N LEU A 169 7.22 9.46 -16.96
CA LEU A 169 7.88 10.63 -16.38
C LEU A 169 8.59 10.29 -15.06
N LEU A 170 7.95 9.52 -14.17
CA LEU A 170 8.58 9.06 -12.92
C LEU A 170 9.80 8.18 -13.18
N LYS A 171 9.73 7.22 -14.11
CA LYS A 171 10.83 6.30 -14.45
C LYS A 171 12.01 7.00 -15.15
N LYS A 172 11.75 8.09 -15.86
CA LYS A 172 12.78 8.95 -16.45
C LYS A 172 13.62 9.66 -15.38
N GLY A 173 13.06 9.87 -14.18
CA GLY A 173 13.69 10.64 -13.10
C GLY A 173 13.65 12.15 -13.34
N GLY A 174 14.42 12.89 -12.54
CA GLY A 174 14.40 14.36 -12.49
C GLY A 174 14.21 14.84 -11.04
N ALA A 175 13.71 16.06 -10.88
CA ALA A 175 13.27 16.60 -9.60
C ALA A 175 11.73 16.57 -9.50
N VAL A 176 11.20 15.96 -8.44
CA VAL A 176 9.76 15.87 -8.17
C VAL A 176 9.32 16.93 -7.16
N SER A 177 8.13 17.48 -7.38
CA SER A 177 7.37 18.24 -6.38
C SER A 177 6.03 17.56 -6.15
N ILE A 178 5.58 17.47 -4.89
CA ILE A 178 4.35 16.79 -4.48
C ILE A 178 3.74 17.57 -3.31
N GLN A 179 2.49 18.00 -3.46
CA GLN A 179 1.73 18.63 -2.39
C GLN A 179 0.35 17.98 -2.25
N PHE A 180 0.04 17.51 -1.04
CA PHE A 180 -1.31 17.09 -0.63
C PHE A 180 -1.43 17.03 0.89
N ALA A 181 -2.61 17.37 1.41
CA ALA A 181 -2.99 17.07 2.79
C ALA A 181 -3.63 15.68 2.88
N ALA A 182 -3.54 15.03 4.03
CA ALA A 182 -4.32 13.83 4.32
C ALA A 182 -4.55 13.72 5.84
N SER A 183 -5.61 13.02 6.25
CA SER A 183 -5.95 12.80 7.66
C SER A 183 -6.42 11.37 7.93
N VAL A 184 -6.29 10.95 9.18
CA VAL A 184 -6.90 9.73 9.73
C VAL A 184 -7.85 10.14 10.85
N GLY A 185 -9.08 9.66 10.80
CA GLY A 185 -10.08 9.82 11.85
C GLY A 185 -10.39 8.48 12.50
N GLU A 186 -10.41 8.44 13.83
CA GLU A 186 -10.83 7.29 14.64
C GLU A 186 -12.30 7.46 15.07
N SER A 187 -13.05 6.37 15.04
CA SER A 187 -14.41 6.28 15.57
C SER A 187 -14.53 5.06 16.48
N GLU A 188 -14.91 5.29 17.73
CA GLU A 188 -15.33 4.25 18.67
C GLU A 188 -16.83 3.95 18.49
N ASN A 189 -17.22 2.68 18.54
CA ASN A 189 -18.61 2.20 18.43
C ASN A 189 -18.92 1.14 19.49
#